data_AF-A0A916JPU8-F1
#
_entry.id   AF-A0A916JPU8-F1
#
_cell.length_a   1.000
_cell.length_b   1.000
_cell.length_c   1.000
_cell.angle_alpha   90.00
_cell.angle_beta   90.00
_cell.angle_gamma   90.00
#
_symmetry.space_group_name_H-M   'P 1'
#
loop_
_entity.id
_entity.type
_entity.pdbx_description
1 polymer ?
#
loop_
_entity_poly.entity_id
_entity_poly.type
_entity_poly.pdbx_seq_one_letter_code
_entity_poly.pdbx_strand_id
1 'polypeptide(L)'
;MKKLIFILLVASFCGYGQNDSLQKLVLEGHYQGVNIYIQNPFSSSGNSFCVKKVTMNDSTINVTLNASAFEIKLSELNLETGDSVRIEILHQTDCLPKAIYNPPPKQHVEFLNIEVVD
;
A
#
# COMPACT_ATOMS: atom_id res chain seq x y z
N MET A 1 -13.23 -52.61 -6.90
CA MET A 1 -12.52 -51.67 -7.80
C MET A 1 -13.26 -50.34 -8.08
N LYS A 2 -14.55 -50.18 -7.74
CA LYS A 2 -15.28 -48.89 -7.90
C LYS A 2 -15.06 -47.87 -6.76
N LYS A 3 -14.76 -48.34 -5.53
CA LYS A 3 -14.51 -47.47 -4.37
C LYS A 3 -13.14 -46.76 -4.41
N LEU A 4 -12.16 -47.32 -5.12
CA LEU A 4 -10.84 -46.70 -5.30
C LEU A 4 -10.88 -45.50 -6.28
N ILE A 5 -11.75 -45.56 -7.30
CA ILE A 5 -11.92 -44.49 -8.30
C ILE A 5 -12.52 -43.23 -7.66
N PHE A 6 -13.39 -43.40 -6.66
CA PHE A 6 -14.03 -42.26 -5.97
C PHE A 6 -13.07 -41.47 -5.08
N ILE A 7 -12.00 -42.10 -4.58
CA ILE A 7 -10.99 -41.44 -3.73
C ILE A 7 -10.07 -40.55 -4.58
N LEU A 8 -9.80 -40.92 -5.84
CA LEU A 8 -8.98 -40.11 -6.75
C LEU A 8 -9.67 -38.82 -7.22
N LEU A 9 -11.00 -38.82 -7.31
CA LEU A 9 -11.78 -37.64 -7.72
C LEU A 9 -11.86 -36.55 -6.64
N VAL A 10 -11.83 -36.94 -5.37
CA VAL A 10 -11.88 -35.99 -4.24
C VAL A 10 -10.51 -35.35 -3.96
N ALA A 11 -9.41 -36.05 -4.26
CA ALA A 11 -8.06 -35.52 -4.10
C ALA A 11 -7.66 -34.50 -5.18
N SER A 12 -8.45 -34.33 -6.24
CA SER A 12 -8.13 -33.40 -7.34
C SER A 12 -8.66 -31.98 -7.13
N PHE A 13 -9.37 -31.71 -6.04
CA PHE A 13 -9.75 -30.35 -5.62
C PHE A 13 -8.66 -29.75 -4.72
N CYS A 14 -7.39 -29.93 -5.08
CA CYS A 14 -6.27 -29.26 -4.42
C CYS A 14 -6.40 -27.75 -4.68
N GLY A 15 -6.49 -27.01 -3.58
CA GLY A 15 -6.82 -25.59 -3.54
C GLY A 15 -5.98 -24.73 -4.48
N TYR A 16 -6.68 -23.86 -5.21
CA TYR A 16 -6.08 -22.67 -5.78
C TYR A 16 -5.75 -21.72 -4.62
N GLY A 17 -4.53 -21.82 -4.08
CA GLY A 17 -4.00 -20.78 -3.21
C GLY A 17 -3.91 -19.49 -4.02
N GLN A 18 -4.63 -18.44 -3.62
CA GLN A 18 -4.42 -17.12 -4.19
C GLN A 18 -3.05 -16.65 -3.70
N ASN A 19 -2.09 -16.60 -4.61
CA ASN A 19 -0.80 -15.97 -4.32
C ASN A 19 -1.05 -14.46 -4.35
N ASP A 20 -1.17 -13.84 -3.17
CA ASP A 20 -1.13 -12.39 -3.04
C ASP A 20 0.31 -11.93 -3.30
N SER A 21 0.62 -11.64 -4.56
CA SER A 21 1.86 -10.97 -4.93
C SER A 21 1.82 -9.52 -4.43
N LEU A 22 2.92 -9.08 -3.79
CA LEU A 22 3.05 -7.73 -3.23
C LEU A 22 4.11 -6.95 -3.98
N GLN A 23 3.96 -5.63 -4.02
CA GLN A 23 4.88 -4.68 -4.64
C GLN A 23 5.05 -3.44 -3.76
N LYS A 24 6.16 -2.71 -3.92
CA LYS A 24 6.44 -1.49 -3.18
C LYS A 24 6.27 -0.27 -4.07
N LEU A 25 5.39 0.64 -3.65
CA LEU A 25 5.35 2.01 -4.15
C LEU A 25 6.23 2.88 -3.26
N VAL A 26 7.25 3.50 -3.83
CA VAL A 26 8.18 4.38 -3.13
C VAL A 26 7.89 5.83 -3.51
N LEU A 27 7.70 6.66 -2.48
CA LEU A 27 7.51 8.09 -2.60
C LEU A 27 8.66 8.80 -1.87
N GLU A 28 9.50 9.52 -2.61
CA GLU A 28 10.63 10.26 -2.04
C GLU A 28 10.49 11.76 -2.27
N GLY A 29 10.78 12.56 -1.25
CA GLY A 29 10.70 14.00 -1.36
C GLY A 29 11.16 14.75 -0.13
N HIS A 30 10.85 16.05 -0.09
CA HIS A 30 11.12 16.91 1.07
C HIS A 30 9.82 17.33 1.75
N TYR A 31 9.78 17.24 3.08
CA TYR A 31 8.63 17.66 3.87
C TYR A 31 8.36 19.16 3.71
N GLN A 32 7.09 19.53 3.49
CA GLN A 32 6.67 20.92 3.29
C GLN A 32 5.68 21.39 4.37
N GLY A 33 5.70 20.78 5.55
CA GLY A 33 4.82 21.17 6.66
C GLY A 33 3.38 20.66 6.57
N VAL A 34 3.11 19.68 5.69
CA VAL A 34 1.76 19.14 5.45
C VAL A 34 1.74 17.62 5.36
N ASN A 35 0.64 17.04 5.82
CA ASN A 35 0.39 15.60 5.78
C ASN A 35 0.09 15.11 4.36
N ILE A 36 0.30 13.82 4.13
CA ILE A 36 0.07 13.18 2.83
C ILE A 36 -1.20 12.36 2.92
N TYR A 37 -2.07 12.44 1.92
CA TYR A 37 -3.23 11.57 1.79
C TYR A 37 -2.97 10.52 0.72
N ILE A 38 -3.31 9.28 1.01
CA ILE A 38 -3.15 8.15 0.10
C ILE A 38 -4.54 7.57 -0.19
N GLN A 39 -4.89 7.52 -1.47
CA GLN A 39 -6.01 6.72 -1.95
C GLN A 39 -5.62 5.24 -1.90
N ASN A 40 -6.47 4.44 -1.26
CA ASN A 40 -6.29 3.02 -1.02
C ASN A 40 -7.46 2.25 -1.65
N PRO A 41 -7.37 1.88 -2.93
CA PRO A 41 -8.46 1.18 -3.61
C PRO A 41 -8.68 -0.23 -3.01
N PHE A 42 -9.78 -0.88 -3.38
CA PHE A 42 -9.94 -2.31 -3.15
C PHE A 42 -8.98 -3.10 -4.06
N SER A 43 -8.57 -4.27 -3.60
CA SER A 43 -7.92 -5.28 -4.45
C SER A 43 -8.86 -5.72 -5.58
N SER A 44 -8.33 -6.32 -6.65
CA SER A 44 -9.15 -6.80 -7.77
C SER A 44 -10.14 -7.90 -7.35
N SER A 45 -9.86 -8.60 -6.24
CA SER A 45 -10.79 -9.55 -5.60
C SER A 45 -11.95 -8.89 -4.84
N GLY A 46 -11.90 -7.58 -4.60
CA GLY A 46 -12.97 -6.78 -3.97
C GLY A 46 -13.17 -6.97 -2.46
N ASN A 47 -12.49 -7.94 -1.84
CA ASN A 47 -12.72 -8.32 -0.45
C ASN A 47 -11.81 -7.61 0.56
N SER A 48 -10.76 -6.92 0.10
CA SER A 48 -9.80 -6.24 0.96
C SER A 48 -9.27 -4.96 0.34
N PHE A 49 -8.74 -4.07 1.17
CA PHE A 49 -8.01 -2.89 0.69
C PHE A 49 -6.61 -3.26 0.18
N CYS A 50 -6.14 -2.47 -0.79
CA CYS A 50 -4.92 -2.70 -1.55
C CYS A 50 -3.65 -2.63 -0.70
N VAL A 51 -3.55 -1.61 0.16
CA VAL A 51 -2.35 -1.34 0.96
C VAL A 51 -2.28 -2.29 2.17
N LYS A 52 -1.12 -2.90 2.36
CA LYS A 52 -0.83 -3.85 3.45
C LYS A 52 0.07 -3.27 4.53
N LYS A 53 0.99 -2.38 4.16
CA LYS A 53 1.93 -1.75 5.10
C LYS A 53 2.37 -0.40 4.57
N VAL A 54 2.64 0.53 5.49
CA VAL A 54 3.34 1.79 5.19
C VAL A 54 4.54 1.92 6.11
N THR A 55 5.69 2.24 5.55
CA THR A 55 6.92 2.58 6.27
C THR A 55 7.38 3.97 5.87
N MET A 56 8.07 4.64 6.80
CA MET A 56 8.68 5.94 6.57
C MET A 56 10.08 5.91 7.16
N ASN A 57 11.10 6.25 6.37
CA ASN A 57 12.51 6.23 6.76
C ASN A 57 12.86 4.94 7.55
N ASP A 58 12.50 3.79 6.97
CA ASP A 58 12.69 2.43 7.50
C ASP A 58 11.89 2.06 8.78
N SER A 59 11.09 2.99 9.30
CA SER A 59 10.24 2.77 10.48
C SER A 59 8.79 2.52 10.08
N THR A 60 8.15 1.53 10.71
CA THR A 60 6.71 1.29 10.48
C THR A 60 5.89 2.35 11.20
N ILE A 61 4.96 2.97 10.48
CA ILE A 61 4.05 3.97 11.05
C ILE A 61 2.67 3.37 11.30
N ASN A 62 1.98 3.86 12.33
CA ASN A 62 0.63 3.41 12.66
C ASN A 62 -0.39 4.18 11.83
N VAL A 63 -1.01 3.49 10.86
CA VAL A 63 -2.03 4.07 9.99
C VAL A 63 -3.22 3.11 9.88
N THR A 64 -4.43 3.64 9.84
CA THR A 64 -5.64 2.85 9.62
C THR A 64 -5.78 2.52 8.13
N LEU A 65 -5.35 1.32 7.73
CA LEU A 65 -5.38 0.87 6.34
C LEU A 65 -6.72 0.27 5.89
N ASN A 66 -7.66 0.03 6.83
CA ASN A 66 -8.99 -0.48 6.53
C ASN A 66 -9.95 0.65 6.07
N ALA A 67 -9.51 1.43 5.09
CA ALA A 67 -10.25 2.56 4.55
C ALA A 67 -9.87 2.81 3.08
N SER A 68 -10.79 3.40 2.31
CA SER A 68 -10.60 3.72 0.89
C SER A 68 -9.57 4.83 0.64
N ALA A 69 -9.22 5.56 1.70
CA ALA A 69 -8.12 6.50 1.75
C ALA A 69 -7.67 6.66 3.20
N PHE A 70 -6.42 7.06 3.40
CA PHE A 70 -5.87 7.33 4.73
C PHE A 70 -4.89 8.50 4.69
N GLU A 71 -4.62 9.09 5.86
CA GLU A 71 -3.68 10.18 6.04
C GLU A 71 -2.40 9.67 6.71
N ILE A 72 -1.25 10.07 6.18
CA ILE A 72 0.06 9.92 6.80
C ILE A 72 0.36 11.23 7.53
N LYS A 73 0.25 11.19 8.86
CA LYS A 73 0.40 12.35 9.73
C LYS A 73 1.87 12.71 9.99
N LEU A 74 2.53 13.24 8.96
CA LEU A 74 3.91 13.72 9.05
C LEU A 74 4.10 14.81 10.11
N SER A 75 3.07 15.61 10.38
CA SER A 75 3.07 16.65 11.42
C SER A 75 3.32 16.11 12.83
N GLU A 76 3.09 14.81 13.06
CA GLU A 76 3.30 14.17 14.36
C GLU A 76 4.72 13.57 14.50
N LEU A 77 5.58 13.73 13.48
CA LEU A 77 6.87 13.01 13.37
C LEU A 77 8.11 13.88 13.64
N ASN A 78 7.95 15.04 14.31
CA ASN A 78 9.04 15.99 14.62
C ASN A 78 9.92 16.37 13.40
N LEU A 79 9.31 16.43 12.20
CA LEU A 79 9.99 16.82 10.97
C LEU A 79 9.99 18.33 10.79
N GLU A 80 11.10 18.86 10.27
CA GLU A 80 11.24 20.25 9.83
C GLU A 80 11.00 20.38 8.31
N THR A 81 10.56 21.56 7.87
CA THR A 81 10.40 21.82 6.43
C THR A 81 11.75 21.69 5.72
N GLY A 82 11.79 20.89 4.65
CA GLY A 82 13.03 20.54 3.95
C GLY A 82 13.61 19.19 4.36
N ASP A 83 13.12 18.54 5.41
CA ASP A 83 13.59 17.21 5.80
C ASP A 83 13.26 16.17 4.72
N SER A 84 14.21 15.27 4.46
CA SER A 84 14.02 14.18 3.51
C SER A 84 13.04 13.14 4.07
N VAL A 85 12.07 12.78 3.23
CA VAL A 85 11.02 11.81 3.54
C VAL A 85 11.03 10.74 2.45
N ARG A 86 11.23 9.48 2.86
CA ARG A 86 11.03 8.30 2.03
C ARG A 86 9.89 7.47 2.61
N ILE A 87 8.79 7.37 1.87
CA ILE A 87 7.63 6.57 2.23
C ILE A 87 7.57 5.36 1.32
N GLU A 88 7.49 4.16 1.91
CA GLU A 88 7.27 2.94 1.16
C GLU A 88 5.90 2.36 1.50
N ILE A 89 5.11 2.11 0.47
CA ILE A 89 3.75 1.59 0.57
C ILE A 89 3.78 0.19 -0.04
N LEU A 90 3.64 -0.82 0.82
CA LEU A 90 3.50 -2.21 0.38
C LEU A 90 2.04 -2.45 0.00
N HIS A 91 1.79 -2.84 -1.24
CA HIS A 91 0.45 -3.08 -1.77
C HIS A 91 0.40 -4.37 -2.59
N GLN A 92 -0.81 -4.88 -2.86
CA GLN A 92 -0.98 -5.99 -3.80
C GLN A 92 -0.67 -5.56 -5.24
N THR A 93 -0.10 -6.45 -6.05
CA THR A 93 0.26 -6.16 -7.45
C THR A 93 -0.95 -5.92 -8.37
N ASP A 94 -2.16 -6.30 -7.94
CA ASP A 94 -3.40 -6.19 -8.70
C ASP A 94 -4.12 -4.84 -8.52
N CYS A 95 -3.53 -3.91 -7.79
CA CYS A 95 -4.06 -2.59 -7.50
C CYS A 95 -2.92 -1.59 -7.26
N LEU A 96 -3.18 -0.29 -7.41
CA LEU A 96 -2.16 0.75 -7.26
C LEU A 96 -2.69 1.89 -6.38
N PRO A 97 -2.12 2.10 -5.18
CA PRO A 97 -2.43 3.27 -4.35
C PRO A 97 -1.94 4.56 -5.00
N LYS A 98 -2.55 5.69 -4.65
CA LYS A 98 -2.20 7.00 -5.23
C LYS A 98 -2.07 8.07 -4.16
N ALA A 99 -1.00 8.84 -4.19
CA ALA A 99 -0.90 10.06 -3.39
C ALA A 99 -1.91 11.09 -3.93
N ILE A 100 -2.75 11.62 -3.06
CA ILE A 100 -3.72 12.69 -3.36
C ILE A 100 -3.37 13.91 -2.51
N TYR A 101 -3.41 15.09 -3.13
CA TYR A 101 -3.19 16.35 -2.45
C TYR A 101 -4.52 17.08 -2.31
N ASN A 102 -4.86 17.45 -1.08
CA ASN A 102 -6.03 18.28 -0.80
C ASN A 102 -5.68 19.22 0.36
N PRO A 103 -5.69 20.56 0.18
CA PRO A 103 -6.22 21.35 -0.95
C PRO A 103 -5.17 21.72 -2.05
N PRO A 104 -5.59 22.17 -3.25
CA PRO A 104 -4.67 22.70 -4.28
C PRO A 104 -4.28 24.17 -4.01
N PRO A 105 -3.16 24.70 -4.55
CA PRO A 105 -1.77 24.45 -4.18
C PRO A 105 -1.13 25.70 -3.51
N LYS A 106 -0.27 25.51 -2.48
CA LYS A 106 0.91 26.37 -2.25
C LYS A 106 2.10 25.66 -1.60
N GLN A 107 1.88 24.65 -0.76
CA GLN A 107 2.96 23.94 -0.06
C GLN A 107 2.52 22.49 0.13
N HIS A 108 2.99 21.58 -0.72
CA HIS A 108 2.88 20.14 -0.47
C HIS A 108 4.21 19.50 -0.79
N VAL A 109 4.52 18.43 -0.05
CA VAL A 109 5.75 17.62 -0.16
C VAL A 109 6.19 17.53 -1.62
N GLU A 110 7.40 18.01 -1.91
CA GLU A 110 7.96 17.93 -3.25
C GLU A 110 8.50 16.51 -3.42
N PHE A 111 7.68 15.63 -3.99
CA PHE A 111 8.16 14.31 -4.35
C PHE A 111 9.07 14.43 -5.57
N LEU A 112 10.34 14.12 -5.35
CA LEU A 112 11.36 14.10 -6.38
C LEU A 112 11.22 12.86 -7.25
N ASN A 113 10.86 11.72 -6.63
CA ASN A 113 10.74 10.43 -7.30
C ASN A 113 9.48 9.69 -6.83
N ILE A 114 8.78 9.11 -7.80
CA ILE A 114 7.69 8.15 -7.59
C ILE A 114 8.01 6.94 -8.45
N GLU A 115 8.29 5.81 -7.81
CA GLU A 115 8.64 4.58 -8.51
C GLU A 115 7.94 3.37 -7.88
N VAL A 116 7.64 2.41 -8.74
CA VAL A 116 7.10 1.12 -8.33
C VAL A 116 8.24 0.11 -8.45
N VAL A 117 8.58 -0.56 -7.34
CA VAL A 117 9.73 -1.46 -7.22
C VAL A 117 9.24 -2.87 -6.90
N ASP A 118 9.81 -3.85 -7.58
CA ASP A 118 9.54 -5.29 -7.42
C ASP A 118 10.17 -5.88 -6.13
#